data_AF-A0A7C0Y6F3-F1
#
_entry.id   AF-A0A7C0Y6F3-F1
#
_cell.length_a   1.000
_cell.length_b   1.000
_cell.length_c   1.000
_cell.angle_alpha   90.00
_cell.angle_beta   90.00
_cell.angle_gamma   90.00
#
_symmetry.space_group_name_H-M   'P 1'
#
loop_
_entity.id
_entity.type
_entity.pdbx_description
1 polymer ?
#
loop_
_entity_poly.entity_id
_entity_poly.type
_entity_poly.pdbx_seq_one_letter_code
_entity_poly.pdbx_strand_id
1 'polypeptide(L)'
;MNLKLFSAFIFTLLMIGLVVADTPPPKILLVEDAHFCGGYSPTEKCTNAQIEPFYTKALEANGYEYDTYVVSGSSDNGPDLETLSKYDIVIWFTGEDHKNTLTSVDINNLQQYLDNGGAFFLTGQDIGYDIWDTAFYGEYLHAFYCADSSGEYDHTLVGTNNNPIGDGLFPTIDSTIKGGADNQYFPSVIFYRDGKDIYFRYNMLSSEFYYEYIDAALIICGNGKKYVLRQSVLPAAIKAKTATYKVVYFAFGFEGIDSDADRNEIMKRVIGYLSRPRVKGTRVLEVNGIQYNLTCDKSLDKCSRMLYPYLYYTCYNDQLFGNITDVEFYVYDQNNNLVKQGKPSLQYDANSNKWWGIGVIIINGLADGPYVVKLRCKDSDGFWSKFDEVNLTIDNT
;
A
#
# COMPACT_ATOMS: atom_id res chain seq x y z
N MET A 1 17.28 20.22 60.45
CA MET A 1 17.57 18.85 59.96
C MET A 1 16.47 18.49 58.98
N ASN A 2 16.80 18.43 57.67
CA ASN A 2 16.28 17.58 56.57
C ASN A 2 14.78 17.20 56.53
N LEU A 3 14.03 17.12 55.42
CA LEU A 3 14.28 17.14 53.97
C LEU A 3 12.89 17.11 53.24
N LYS A 4 12.77 17.81 52.08
CA LYS A 4 12.04 17.47 50.82
C LYS A 4 10.55 17.03 50.82
N LEU A 5 9.66 17.84 50.19
CA LEU A 5 9.20 17.79 48.78
C LEU A 5 8.23 16.63 48.44
N PHE A 6 7.01 16.92 47.96
CA PHE A 6 6.65 16.77 46.54
C PHE A 6 5.29 17.38 46.17
N SER A 7 5.31 18.00 44.99
CA SER A 7 4.24 18.67 44.24
C SER A 7 3.20 17.69 43.69
N ALA A 8 1.92 18.10 43.70
CA ALA A 8 0.89 17.54 42.84
C ALA A 8 0.23 18.69 42.06
N PHE A 9 0.81 19.01 40.90
CA PHE A 9 0.16 19.86 39.90
C PHE A 9 -0.72 18.96 39.02
N ILE A 10 -2.02 19.20 39.10
CA ILE A 10 -3.07 18.58 38.29
C ILE A 10 -2.87 19.00 36.84
N PHE A 11 -2.62 18.03 35.95
CA PHE A 11 -2.68 18.22 34.50
C PHE A 11 -4.16 18.22 34.09
N THR A 12 -4.75 19.40 33.92
CA THR A 12 -6.03 19.55 33.23
C THR A 12 -5.76 19.47 31.73
N LEU A 13 -6.20 18.37 31.10
CA LEU A 13 -6.13 18.17 29.66
C LEU A 13 -7.18 19.08 28.99
N LEU A 14 -6.72 20.18 28.38
CA LEU A 14 -7.58 21.06 27.57
C LEU A 14 -7.92 20.34 26.27
N MET A 15 -9.21 20.05 26.01
CA MET A 15 -9.65 19.65 24.68
C MET A 15 -9.54 20.84 23.74
N ILE A 16 -8.50 20.84 22.91
CA ILE A 16 -8.35 21.75 21.78
C ILE A 16 -9.09 21.10 20.61
N GLY A 17 -10.11 21.79 20.07
CA GLY A 17 -10.75 21.41 18.83
C GLY A 17 -9.72 21.40 17.70
N LEU A 18 -9.32 20.19 17.30
CA LEU A 18 -8.32 19.97 16.27
C LEU A 18 -9.00 20.11 14.90
N VAL A 19 -8.88 21.26 14.26
CA VAL A 19 -9.12 21.34 12.81
C VAL A 19 -7.89 20.76 12.15
N VAL A 20 -8.04 19.56 11.60
CA VAL A 20 -6.94 18.75 11.09
C VAL A 20 -6.76 19.07 9.61
N ALA A 21 -5.61 19.62 9.23
CA ALA A 21 -5.15 19.50 7.85
C ALA A 21 -4.59 18.09 7.71
N ASP A 22 -5.41 17.19 7.16
CA ASP A 22 -5.06 15.80 6.90
C ASP A 22 -4.01 15.73 5.80
N THR A 23 -2.93 14.94 5.97
CA THR A 23 -2.32 14.38 4.76
C THR A 23 -3.35 13.49 4.11
N PRO A 24 -3.63 13.68 2.81
CA PRO A 24 -4.69 12.96 2.14
C PRO A 24 -4.42 11.45 2.19
N PRO A 25 -5.47 10.60 2.21
CA PRO A 25 -5.35 9.16 1.98
C PRO A 25 -4.47 8.86 0.75
N PRO A 26 -3.89 7.65 0.64
CA PRO A 26 -3.15 7.27 -0.56
C PRO A 26 -4.02 7.55 -1.79
N LYS A 27 -3.44 8.21 -2.80
CA LYS A 27 -4.14 8.43 -4.06
C LYS A 27 -4.18 7.12 -4.85
N ILE A 28 -5.38 6.65 -5.15
CA ILE A 28 -5.61 5.37 -5.84
C ILE A 28 -6.09 5.64 -7.27
N LEU A 29 -5.48 4.96 -8.24
CA LEU A 29 -6.01 4.85 -9.60
C LEU A 29 -6.58 3.44 -9.79
N LEU A 30 -7.83 3.34 -10.21
CA LEU A 30 -8.43 2.10 -10.68
C LEU A 30 -8.40 2.07 -12.21
N VAL A 31 -7.59 1.19 -12.79
CA VAL A 31 -7.49 0.97 -14.23
C VAL A 31 -8.44 -0.15 -14.62
N GLU A 32 -9.41 0.19 -15.46
CA GLU A 32 -10.43 -0.70 -15.97
C GLU A 32 -9.99 -1.23 -17.34
N ASP A 33 -9.51 -2.48 -17.37
CA ASP A 33 -8.89 -3.09 -18.55
C ASP A 33 -9.49 -4.48 -18.86
N ALA A 34 -10.78 -4.66 -18.56
CA ALA A 34 -11.54 -5.86 -18.88
C ALA A 34 -12.42 -5.64 -20.13
N HIS A 35 -12.18 -6.46 -21.15
CA HIS A 35 -12.85 -6.39 -22.45
C HIS A 35 -13.61 -7.66 -22.82
N PHE A 36 -13.33 -8.76 -22.12
CA PHE A 36 -13.99 -10.05 -22.32
C PHE A 36 -14.69 -10.53 -21.04
N CYS A 37 -15.88 -11.14 -21.21
CA CYS A 37 -16.47 -12.06 -20.24
C CYS A 37 -17.21 -13.20 -20.94
N GLY A 38 -17.53 -14.26 -20.20
CA GLY A 38 -18.37 -15.37 -20.62
C GLY A 38 -17.56 -16.61 -21.01
N GLY A 39 -16.31 -16.71 -20.55
CA GLY A 39 -15.37 -17.73 -20.98
C GLY A 39 -15.15 -17.71 -22.50
N TYR A 40 -15.07 -18.88 -23.12
CA TYR A 40 -14.95 -18.99 -24.58
C TYR A 40 -16.24 -18.67 -25.35
N SER A 41 -17.34 -18.28 -24.67
CA SER A 41 -18.62 -18.04 -25.33
C SER A 41 -18.56 -16.75 -26.17
N PRO A 42 -18.70 -16.82 -27.50
CA PRO A 42 -18.57 -15.65 -28.37
C PRO A 42 -19.75 -14.67 -28.29
N THR A 43 -20.78 -14.98 -27.49
CA THR A 43 -22.05 -14.23 -27.45
C THR A 43 -22.26 -13.40 -26.20
N GLU A 44 -21.54 -13.69 -25.13
CA GLU A 44 -21.52 -12.85 -23.94
C GLU A 44 -20.25 -12.00 -24.00
N LYS A 45 -20.42 -10.71 -23.85
CA LYS A 45 -19.32 -9.77 -23.64
C LYS A 45 -19.72 -9.03 -22.40
N CYS A 46 -18.89 -9.06 -21.38
CA CYS A 46 -18.98 -7.98 -20.41
C CYS A 46 -18.09 -6.84 -20.85
N THR A 47 -18.43 -5.66 -20.34
CA THR A 47 -17.60 -4.47 -20.42
C THR A 47 -17.03 -4.18 -19.04
N ASN A 48 -16.02 -3.32 -18.99
CA ASN A 48 -15.55 -2.67 -17.77
C ASN A 48 -16.69 -2.29 -16.81
N ALA A 49 -17.82 -1.77 -17.31
CA ALA A 49 -18.98 -1.36 -16.49
C ALA A 49 -19.67 -2.50 -15.69
N GLN A 50 -19.45 -3.77 -16.03
CA GLN A 50 -19.96 -4.91 -15.26
C GLN A 50 -18.96 -5.42 -14.23
N ILE A 51 -17.66 -5.19 -14.46
CA ILE A 51 -16.58 -5.67 -13.59
C ILE A 51 -16.19 -4.60 -12.56
N GLU A 52 -16.10 -3.34 -12.98
CA GLU A 52 -15.77 -2.17 -12.16
C GLU A 52 -16.55 -2.10 -10.83
N PRO A 53 -17.88 -2.38 -10.77
CA PRO A 53 -18.63 -2.33 -9.53
C PRO A 53 -18.13 -3.24 -8.40
N PHE A 54 -17.43 -4.34 -8.72
CA PHE A 54 -16.85 -5.21 -7.69
C PHE A 54 -15.69 -4.54 -6.97
N TYR A 55 -14.95 -3.69 -7.67
CA TYR A 55 -13.80 -2.95 -7.15
C TYR A 55 -14.25 -1.68 -6.44
N THR A 56 -15.12 -0.89 -7.08
CA THR A 56 -15.53 0.41 -6.56
C THR A 56 -16.37 0.28 -5.30
N LYS A 57 -17.30 -0.67 -5.23
CA LYS A 57 -18.02 -0.95 -3.97
C LYS A 57 -17.09 -1.34 -2.82
N ALA A 58 -16.03 -2.11 -3.10
CA ALA A 58 -15.07 -2.52 -2.08
C ALA A 58 -14.20 -1.34 -1.61
N LEU A 59 -13.82 -0.44 -2.52
CA LEU A 59 -13.11 0.80 -2.18
C LEU A 59 -14.01 1.75 -1.37
N GLU A 60 -15.23 2.00 -1.83
CA GLU A 60 -16.23 2.86 -1.19
C GLU A 60 -16.63 2.34 0.20
N ALA A 61 -16.86 1.04 0.36
CA ALA A 61 -17.19 0.42 1.64
C ALA A 61 -16.08 0.60 2.69
N ASN A 62 -14.84 0.79 2.24
CA ASN A 62 -13.69 1.07 3.09
C ASN A 62 -13.34 2.56 3.19
N GLY A 63 -14.12 3.44 2.55
CA GLY A 63 -13.92 4.88 2.57
C GLY A 63 -12.70 5.37 1.80
N TYR A 64 -12.25 4.60 0.80
CA TYR A 64 -11.15 5.03 -0.07
C TYR A 64 -11.67 5.87 -1.23
N GLU A 65 -11.01 7.00 -1.46
CA GLU A 65 -11.19 7.80 -2.68
C GLU A 65 -10.28 7.26 -3.78
N TYR A 66 -10.76 7.30 -5.03
CA TYR A 66 -10.04 6.81 -6.19
C TYR A 66 -10.44 7.60 -7.43
N ASP A 67 -9.53 7.67 -8.41
CA ASP A 67 -9.85 8.04 -9.78
C ASP A 67 -9.93 6.77 -10.63
N THR A 68 -10.63 6.83 -11.76
CA THR A 68 -10.68 5.72 -12.73
C THR A 68 -9.98 6.08 -14.04
N TYR A 69 -9.43 5.06 -14.70
CA TYR A 69 -8.94 5.15 -16.08
C TYR A 69 -9.47 3.96 -16.86
N VAL A 70 -10.22 4.24 -17.94
CA VAL A 70 -10.82 3.20 -18.78
C VAL A 70 -9.95 2.92 -19.99
N VAL A 71 -9.47 1.68 -20.13
CA VAL A 71 -8.92 1.18 -21.38
C VAL A 71 -10.11 0.80 -22.27
N SER A 72 -10.21 1.42 -23.45
CA SER A 72 -11.42 1.34 -24.28
C SER A 72 -11.48 0.08 -25.14
N GLY A 73 -10.34 -0.47 -25.51
CA GLY A 73 -10.25 -1.69 -26.32
C GLY A 73 -9.08 -2.57 -25.91
N SER A 74 -9.26 -3.88 -26.07
CA SER A 74 -8.28 -4.94 -25.77
C SER A 74 -6.93 -4.87 -26.49
N SER A 75 -6.64 -3.81 -27.22
CA SER A 75 -5.32 -3.56 -27.82
C SER A 75 -4.82 -2.14 -27.59
N ASP A 76 -5.61 -1.33 -26.88
CA ASP A 76 -5.25 0.01 -26.49
C ASP A 76 -4.31 -0.07 -25.28
N ASN A 77 -3.50 0.97 -25.09
CA ASN A 77 -2.65 1.06 -23.92
C ASN A 77 -3.44 1.73 -22.78
N GLY A 78 -3.13 1.34 -21.56
CA GLY A 78 -3.57 2.03 -20.36
C GLY A 78 -2.84 3.34 -20.09
N PRO A 79 -2.85 3.81 -18.84
CA PRO A 79 -2.29 5.10 -18.48
C PRO A 79 -0.79 5.21 -18.79
N ASP A 80 -0.36 6.38 -19.24
CA ASP A 80 1.05 6.70 -19.39
C ASP A 80 1.77 6.90 -18.04
N LEU A 81 3.10 6.91 -18.07
CA LEU A 81 3.89 7.10 -16.84
C LEU A 81 3.60 8.43 -16.13
N GLU A 82 3.30 9.51 -16.88
CA GLU A 82 2.96 10.81 -16.28
C GLU A 82 1.69 10.70 -15.45
N THR A 83 0.70 9.94 -15.95
CA THR A 83 -0.54 9.66 -15.24
C THR A 83 -0.30 8.75 -14.04
N LEU A 84 0.38 7.60 -14.22
CA LEU A 84 0.68 6.67 -13.13
C LEU A 84 1.43 7.33 -11.97
N SER A 85 2.39 8.22 -12.28
CA SER A 85 3.23 8.90 -11.27
C SER A 85 2.46 9.86 -10.35
N LYS A 86 1.18 10.16 -10.65
CA LYS A 86 0.31 10.98 -9.79
C LYS A 86 -0.31 10.18 -8.64
N TYR A 87 -0.25 8.85 -8.70
CA TYR A 87 -0.94 7.95 -7.77
C TYR A 87 0.03 7.18 -6.89
N ASP A 88 -0.34 7.01 -5.62
CA ASP A 88 0.42 6.21 -4.67
C ASP A 88 0.22 4.71 -4.89
N ILE A 89 -1.00 4.33 -5.31
CA ILE A 89 -1.40 2.95 -5.58
C ILE A 89 -2.13 2.91 -6.93
N VAL A 90 -1.77 1.95 -7.77
CA VAL A 90 -2.49 1.62 -9.00
C VAL A 90 -3.09 0.23 -8.84
N ILE A 91 -4.41 0.13 -9.00
CA ILE A 91 -5.15 -1.12 -9.10
C ILE A 91 -5.48 -1.33 -10.57
N TRP A 92 -5.17 -2.49 -11.12
CA TRP A 92 -5.41 -2.81 -12.53
C TRP A 92 -6.08 -4.16 -12.62
N PHE A 93 -7.30 -4.17 -13.16
CA PHE A 93 -8.03 -5.40 -13.40
C PHE A 93 -8.18 -5.66 -14.89
N THR A 94 -8.02 -6.93 -15.26
CA THR A 94 -8.13 -7.38 -16.66
C THR A 94 -9.32 -8.31 -16.89
N GLY A 95 -10.04 -8.67 -15.82
CA GLY A 95 -11.21 -9.55 -15.90
C GLY A 95 -10.85 -10.92 -16.52
N GLU A 96 -11.53 -11.26 -17.62
CA GLU A 96 -11.31 -12.49 -18.40
C GLU A 96 -10.42 -12.28 -19.64
N ASP A 97 -9.73 -11.14 -19.75
CA ASP A 97 -8.80 -10.94 -20.85
C ASP A 97 -7.68 -11.99 -20.78
N HIS A 98 -7.39 -12.62 -21.91
CA HIS A 98 -6.37 -13.68 -22.05
C HIS A 98 -5.37 -13.37 -23.17
N LYS A 99 -5.47 -12.14 -23.71
CA LYS A 99 -4.61 -11.61 -24.76
C LYS A 99 -4.52 -10.10 -24.60
N ASN A 100 -3.31 -9.57 -24.64
CA ASN A 100 -3.04 -8.16 -24.37
C ASN A 100 -3.57 -7.71 -22.99
N THR A 101 -3.55 -8.63 -22.01
CA THR A 101 -3.87 -8.34 -20.61
C THR A 101 -3.04 -7.18 -20.06
N LEU A 102 -1.80 -7.06 -20.55
CA LEU A 102 -1.00 -5.85 -20.50
C LEU A 102 -0.28 -5.71 -21.84
N THR A 103 -0.38 -4.56 -22.48
CA THR A 103 0.42 -4.30 -23.69
C THR A 103 1.90 -4.11 -23.33
N SER A 104 2.77 -4.15 -24.34
CA SER A 104 4.19 -3.86 -24.13
C SER A 104 4.44 -2.41 -23.67
N VAL A 105 3.56 -1.48 -24.01
CA VAL A 105 3.62 -0.08 -23.54
C VAL A 105 3.22 -0.01 -22.06
N ASP A 106 2.17 -0.74 -21.67
CA ASP A 106 1.73 -0.82 -20.27
C ASP A 106 2.83 -1.39 -19.39
N ILE A 107 3.42 -2.51 -19.81
CA ILE A 107 4.55 -3.12 -19.12
C ILE A 107 5.69 -2.10 -18.94
N ASN A 108 6.08 -1.37 -19.99
CA ASN A 108 7.17 -0.39 -19.89
C ASN A 108 6.83 0.80 -18.96
N ASN A 109 5.57 1.25 -18.94
CA ASN A 109 5.13 2.32 -18.04
C ASN A 109 5.05 1.83 -16.58
N LEU A 110 4.53 0.62 -16.36
CA LEU A 110 4.43 -0.01 -15.04
C LEU A 110 5.81 -0.31 -14.45
N GLN A 111 6.77 -0.76 -15.26
CA GLN A 111 8.16 -0.93 -14.83
C GLN A 111 8.74 0.38 -14.30
N GLN A 112 8.62 1.47 -15.07
CA GLN A 112 9.10 2.79 -14.65
C GLN A 112 8.34 3.32 -13.42
N TYR A 113 7.03 3.08 -13.33
CA TYR A 113 6.22 3.43 -12.16
C TYR A 113 6.73 2.71 -10.90
N LEU A 114 6.97 1.40 -10.99
CA LEU A 114 7.49 0.59 -9.89
C LEU A 114 8.94 0.95 -9.53
N ASP A 115 9.79 1.22 -10.52
CA ASP A 115 11.17 1.70 -10.30
C ASP A 115 11.21 3.07 -9.63
N ASN A 116 10.19 3.92 -9.85
CA ASN A 116 10.00 5.19 -9.16
C ASN A 116 9.29 5.04 -7.80
N GLY A 117 9.08 3.81 -7.35
CA GLY A 117 8.51 3.48 -6.06
C GLY A 117 6.99 3.55 -6.00
N GLY A 118 6.32 3.21 -7.09
CA GLY A 118 4.90 2.94 -7.11
C GLY A 118 4.49 1.72 -6.28
N ALA A 119 3.18 1.55 -6.09
CA ALA A 119 2.60 0.35 -5.50
C ALA A 119 1.48 -0.17 -6.41
N PHE A 120 1.44 -1.46 -6.67
CA PHE A 120 0.61 -2.02 -7.75
C PHE A 120 -0.19 -3.23 -7.29
N PHE A 121 -1.49 -3.23 -7.57
CA PHE A 121 -2.34 -4.41 -7.47
C PHE A 121 -2.78 -4.82 -8.87
N LEU A 122 -2.36 -6.00 -9.32
CA LEU A 122 -2.80 -6.60 -10.58
C LEU A 122 -3.72 -7.80 -10.30
N THR A 123 -4.83 -7.89 -11.02
CA THR A 123 -5.78 -9.00 -10.85
C THR A 123 -6.53 -9.31 -12.14
N GLY A 124 -6.83 -10.59 -12.31
CA GLY A 124 -7.46 -11.15 -13.51
C GLY A 124 -7.03 -12.59 -13.69
N GLN A 125 -7.82 -13.35 -14.43
CA GLN A 125 -7.40 -14.66 -14.91
C GLN A 125 -6.52 -14.51 -16.16
N ASP A 126 -5.84 -15.59 -16.57
CA ASP A 126 -5.04 -15.66 -17.81
C ASP A 126 -3.92 -14.62 -18.03
N ILE A 127 -3.67 -13.70 -17.11
CA ILE A 127 -2.52 -12.77 -17.18
C ILE A 127 -1.22 -13.57 -17.33
N GLY A 128 -1.04 -14.62 -16.53
CA GLY A 128 0.15 -15.46 -16.61
C GLY A 128 0.21 -16.29 -17.90
N TYR A 129 -0.93 -16.63 -18.50
CA TYR A 129 -0.99 -17.30 -19.80
C TYR A 129 -0.53 -16.36 -20.93
N ASP A 130 -0.97 -15.11 -20.90
CA ASP A 130 -0.68 -14.10 -21.93
C ASP A 130 0.76 -13.58 -21.85
N ILE A 131 1.18 -13.06 -20.68
CA ILE A 131 2.50 -12.42 -20.54
C ILE A 131 3.59 -13.34 -19.99
N TRP A 132 3.24 -14.59 -19.67
CA TRP A 132 4.11 -15.75 -19.47
C TRP A 132 5.46 -15.49 -18.76
N ASP A 133 6.56 -15.44 -19.52
CA ASP A 133 7.95 -15.35 -19.02
C ASP A 133 8.59 -14.00 -19.29
N THR A 134 7.78 -12.97 -19.57
CA THR A 134 8.27 -11.60 -19.65
C THR A 134 9.05 -11.22 -18.39
N ALA A 135 10.04 -10.34 -18.55
CA ALA A 135 10.81 -9.83 -17.42
C ALA A 135 9.90 -9.17 -16.37
N PHE A 136 8.82 -8.52 -16.80
CA PHE A 136 7.83 -7.96 -15.90
C PHE A 136 7.19 -9.03 -14.99
N TYR A 137 6.72 -10.14 -15.56
CA TYR A 137 6.08 -11.21 -14.78
C TYR A 137 7.03 -11.80 -13.73
N GLY A 138 8.27 -12.08 -14.11
CA GLY A 138 9.25 -12.69 -13.23
C GLY A 138 9.93 -11.74 -12.23
N GLU A 139 10.27 -10.53 -12.66
CA GLU A 139 11.13 -9.60 -11.92
C GLU A 139 10.35 -8.49 -11.19
N TYR A 140 9.13 -8.16 -11.65
CA TYR A 140 8.28 -7.14 -11.04
C TYR A 140 7.09 -7.73 -10.29
N LEU A 141 6.39 -8.70 -10.88
CA LEU A 141 5.28 -9.40 -10.19
C LEU A 141 5.78 -10.51 -9.25
N HIS A 142 7.08 -10.85 -9.32
CA HIS A 142 7.67 -11.95 -8.54
C HIS A 142 6.94 -13.28 -8.74
N ALA A 143 6.45 -13.51 -9.96
CA ALA A 143 5.64 -14.65 -10.31
C ALA A 143 6.35 -15.57 -11.30
N PHE A 144 6.10 -16.86 -11.15
CA PHE A 144 6.42 -17.88 -12.14
C PHE A 144 5.11 -18.56 -12.54
N TYR A 145 4.76 -18.45 -13.81
CA TYR A 145 3.54 -19.06 -14.32
C TYR A 145 3.76 -20.56 -14.41
N CYS A 146 2.86 -21.33 -13.78
CA CYS A 146 2.91 -22.76 -13.84
C CYS A 146 1.88 -23.33 -14.81
N ALA A 147 0.60 -23.08 -14.58
CA ALA A 147 -0.45 -23.72 -15.36
C ALA A 147 -1.60 -22.76 -15.60
N ASP A 148 -2.29 -23.00 -16.71
CA ASP A 148 -3.35 -22.17 -17.27
C ASP A 148 -4.58 -22.13 -16.38
N SER A 149 -4.99 -23.31 -15.94
CA SER A 149 -6.11 -23.49 -15.04
C SER A 149 -5.63 -24.22 -13.79
N SER A 150 -6.14 -23.79 -12.63
CA SER A 150 -6.07 -24.54 -11.38
C SER A 150 -6.82 -25.88 -11.44
N GLY A 151 -7.63 -26.12 -12.48
CA GLY A 151 -8.43 -27.32 -12.73
C GLY A 151 -9.92 -27.13 -12.44
N GLU A 152 -10.72 -28.20 -12.58
CA GLU A 152 -12.19 -28.19 -12.37
C GLU A 152 -12.64 -28.15 -10.88
N TYR A 153 -11.84 -27.59 -9.97
CA TYR A 153 -11.96 -27.91 -8.54
C TYR A 153 -12.39 -26.74 -7.67
N ASP A 154 -12.90 -27.08 -6.48
CA ASP A 154 -13.47 -26.21 -5.45
C ASP A 154 -12.79 -24.84 -5.44
N HIS A 155 -13.52 -23.86 -5.94
CA HIS A 155 -13.16 -22.46 -6.06
C HIS A 155 -12.93 -21.77 -4.70
N THR A 156 -12.69 -22.54 -3.64
CA THR A 156 -12.33 -22.07 -2.31
C THR A 156 -10.85 -21.70 -2.27
N LEU A 157 -10.56 -20.49 -1.82
CA LEU A 157 -9.22 -20.02 -1.52
C LEU A 157 -8.95 -20.18 -0.03
N VAL A 158 -7.75 -20.66 0.30
CA VAL A 158 -7.25 -20.70 1.67
C VAL A 158 -6.26 -19.57 1.87
N GLY A 159 -6.63 -18.65 2.75
CA GLY A 159 -5.78 -17.58 3.19
C GLY A 159 -4.58 -18.06 4.01
N THR A 160 -3.44 -17.41 3.80
CA THR A 160 -2.18 -17.81 4.43
C THR A 160 -2.06 -17.26 5.85
N ASN A 161 -1.84 -18.14 6.82
CA ASN A 161 -1.75 -17.75 8.22
C ASN A 161 -0.61 -16.75 8.48
N ASN A 162 -0.91 -15.72 9.26
CA ASN A 162 -0.04 -14.58 9.60
C ASN A 162 0.35 -13.68 8.42
N ASN A 163 -0.27 -13.84 7.25
CA ASN A 163 -0.05 -12.93 6.14
C ASN A 163 -1.04 -11.77 6.13
N PRO A 164 -0.58 -10.57 5.71
CA PRO A 164 -1.33 -9.33 5.86
C PRO A 164 -2.61 -9.29 5.02
N ILE A 165 -2.77 -10.16 4.01
CA ILE A 165 -3.98 -10.19 3.18
C ILE A 165 -4.78 -11.44 3.50
N GLY A 166 -4.17 -12.62 3.40
CA GLY A 166 -4.89 -13.89 3.54
C GLY A 166 -5.28 -14.31 4.96
N ASP A 167 -4.66 -13.80 6.03
CA ASP A 167 -4.78 -14.43 7.36
C ASP A 167 -6.23 -14.63 7.86
N GLY A 168 -6.59 -15.88 8.10
CA GLY A 168 -7.92 -16.29 8.59
C GLY A 168 -9.07 -16.18 7.58
N LEU A 169 -8.79 -15.91 6.30
CA LEU A 169 -9.81 -15.80 5.25
C LEU A 169 -9.96 -17.09 4.44
N PHE A 170 -11.20 -17.39 4.04
CA PHE A 170 -11.56 -18.55 3.21
C PHE A 170 -12.56 -18.16 2.12
N PRO A 171 -12.23 -17.20 1.22
CA PRO A 171 -13.17 -16.73 0.22
C PRO A 171 -13.37 -17.79 -0.88
N THR A 172 -14.56 -17.82 -1.47
CA THR A 172 -14.85 -18.61 -2.67
C THR A 172 -14.85 -17.72 -3.91
N ILE A 173 -14.41 -18.25 -5.05
CA ILE A 173 -14.27 -17.54 -6.32
C ILE A 173 -14.98 -18.26 -7.47
N ASP A 174 -16.25 -17.99 -7.75
CA ASP A 174 -17.12 -18.83 -8.64
C ASP A 174 -17.73 -20.03 -7.90
N SER A 175 -18.52 -19.73 -6.86
CA SER A 175 -19.34 -20.73 -6.18
C SER A 175 -20.80 -20.67 -6.64
N THR A 176 -21.56 -21.72 -6.28
CA THR A 176 -23.03 -21.72 -6.45
C THR A 176 -23.74 -20.60 -5.68
N ILE A 177 -23.06 -19.94 -4.73
CA ILE A 177 -23.53 -18.74 -4.03
C ILE A 177 -23.19 -17.54 -4.93
N LYS A 178 -24.12 -17.20 -5.82
CA LYS A 178 -23.99 -16.13 -6.84
C LYS A 178 -23.82 -14.74 -6.22
N GLY A 179 -22.59 -14.37 -5.87
CA GLY A 179 -22.25 -13.04 -5.37
C GLY A 179 -21.05 -12.39 -6.06
N GLY A 180 -20.19 -13.18 -6.71
CA GLY A 180 -19.08 -12.75 -7.55
C GLY A 180 -19.51 -12.53 -9.00
N ALA A 181 -18.54 -12.23 -9.87
CA ALA A 181 -18.77 -12.00 -11.29
C ALA A 181 -19.03 -13.29 -12.11
N ASP A 182 -18.89 -14.47 -11.51
CA ASP A 182 -19.17 -15.77 -12.18
C ASP A 182 -18.30 -15.98 -13.43
N ASN A 183 -17.03 -15.57 -13.34
CA ASN A 183 -16.13 -15.38 -14.46
C ASN A 183 -14.73 -15.99 -14.28
N GLN A 184 -14.56 -16.93 -13.34
CA GLN A 184 -13.25 -17.49 -12.98
C GLN A 184 -13.04 -18.88 -13.62
N TYR A 185 -13.08 -18.90 -14.96
CA TYR A 185 -12.95 -20.13 -15.76
C TYR A 185 -11.52 -20.66 -15.86
N PHE A 186 -10.53 -19.77 -15.95
CA PHE A 186 -9.11 -20.09 -16.15
C PHE A 186 -8.18 -19.37 -15.15
N PRO A 187 -8.46 -19.42 -13.84
CA PRO A 187 -7.56 -18.84 -12.85
C PRO A 187 -6.22 -19.60 -12.89
N SER A 188 -5.13 -18.87 -13.07
CA SER A 188 -3.82 -19.47 -13.30
C SER A 188 -3.18 -19.97 -12.00
N VAL A 189 -2.35 -21.00 -12.12
CA VAL A 189 -1.49 -21.50 -11.05
C VAL A 189 -0.13 -20.83 -11.16
N ILE A 190 0.29 -20.19 -10.07
CA ILE A 190 1.53 -19.43 -10.01
C ILE A 190 2.42 -19.91 -8.88
N PHE A 191 3.73 -19.62 -8.95
CA PHE A 191 4.66 -19.77 -7.84
C PHE A 191 5.40 -18.46 -7.59
N TYR A 192 5.72 -18.21 -6.33
CA TYR A 192 6.59 -17.09 -5.98
C TYR A 192 7.99 -17.28 -6.57
N ARG A 193 8.53 -16.20 -7.13
CA ARG A 193 9.85 -16.11 -7.73
C ARG A 193 10.65 -14.98 -7.11
N ASP A 194 11.87 -15.28 -6.70
CA ASP A 194 12.85 -14.31 -6.22
C ASP A 194 14.12 -14.41 -7.07
N GLY A 195 14.28 -13.50 -8.02
CA GLY A 195 15.34 -13.54 -9.01
C GLY A 195 15.31 -14.83 -9.85
N LYS A 196 16.25 -15.75 -9.61
CA LYS A 196 16.33 -17.05 -10.30
C LYS A 196 15.68 -18.19 -9.51
N ASP A 197 15.34 -17.97 -8.25
CA ASP A 197 14.79 -19.00 -7.38
C ASP A 197 13.27 -19.02 -7.48
N ILE A 198 12.71 -20.21 -7.66
CA ILE A 198 11.26 -20.44 -7.71
C ILE A 198 10.86 -21.34 -6.55
N TYR A 199 9.87 -20.90 -5.78
CA TYR A 199 9.45 -21.54 -4.55
C TYR A 199 8.25 -22.46 -4.80
N PHE A 200 8.52 -23.70 -5.22
CA PHE A 200 7.51 -24.75 -5.48
C PHE A 200 6.91 -25.40 -4.22
N ARG A 201 6.98 -24.74 -3.07
CA ARG A 201 6.45 -25.22 -1.80
C ARG A 201 5.52 -24.17 -1.22
N TYR A 202 4.67 -24.59 -0.28
CA TYR A 202 3.93 -23.67 0.56
C TYR A 202 4.87 -22.61 1.13
N ASN A 203 4.70 -21.39 0.62
CA ASN A 203 5.48 -20.23 0.94
C ASN A 203 4.60 -19.29 1.77
N MET A 204 4.71 -19.43 3.08
CA MET A 204 4.00 -18.59 4.03
C MET A 204 4.42 -17.13 3.98
N LEU A 205 5.50 -16.76 3.31
CA LEU A 205 6.01 -15.38 3.34
C LEU A 205 5.46 -14.52 2.21
N SER A 206 5.16 -15.12 1.05
CA SER A 206 4.87 -14.36 -0.17
C SER A 206 3.55 -14.72 -0.84
N SER A 207 3.02 -15.93 -0.64
CA SER A 207 1.73 -16.29 -1.19
C SER A 207 0.63 -15.96 -0.21
N GLU A 208 -0.42 -15.28 -0.66
CA GLU A 208 -1.52 -14.82 0.20
C GLU A 208 -2.67 -15.82 0.22
N PHE A 209 -3.01 -16.34 -0.95
CA PHE A 209 -4.08 -17.30 -1.15
C PHE A 209 -3.55 -18.51 -1.90
N TYR A 210 -4.14 -19.66 -1.57
CA TYR A 210 -3.95 -20.89 -2.30
C TYR A 210 -5.30 -21.45 -2.71
N TYR A 211 -5.40 -22.04 -3.89
CA TYR A 211 -6.54 -22.89 -4.23
C TYR A 211 -6.53 -24.11 -3.29
N GLU A 212 -7.67 -24.38 -2.66
CA GLU A 212 -7.87 -25.64 -1.95
C GLU A 212 -7.87 -26.77 -2.98
N TYR A 213 -6.86 -27.63 -2.93
CA TYR A 213 -6.72 -28.72 -3.87
C TYR A 213 -6.66 -30.02 -3.08
N ILE A 214 -7.28 -31.10 -3.56
CA ILE A 214 -7.27 -32.35 -2.77
C ILE A 214 -6.22 -33.35 -3.32
N ASP A 215 -5.82 -33.25 -4.60
CA ASP A 215 -5.16 -34.37 -5.31
C ASP A 215 -3.83 -34.10 -6.05
N ALA A 216 -3.04 -33.06 -5.72
CA ALA A 216 -1.79 -32.80 -6.46
C ALA A 216 -0.54 -33.19 -5.66
N ALA A 217 0.02 -34.36 -5.96
CA ALA A 217 1.40 -34.72 -5.60
C ALA A 217 2.42 -34.28 -6.67
N LEU A 218 1.96 -33.98 -7.88
CA LEU A 218 2.78 -33.62 -9.04
C LEU A 218 2.05 -32.60 -9.92
N ILE A 219 2.73 -31.52 -10.32
CA ILE A 219 2.25 -30.56 -11.32
C ILE A 219 3.25 -30.46 -12.47
N ILE A 220 2.74 -30.32 -13.71
CA ILE A 220 3.56 -30.01 -14.88
C ILE A 220 3.34 -28.54 -15.19
N CYS A 221 4.40 -27.75 -15.08
CA CYS A 221 4.29 -26.34 -15.46
C CYS A 221 4.53 -26.16 -16.96
N GLY A 222 4.14 -25.00 -17.46
CA GLY A 222 4.24 -24.58 -18.86
C GLY A 222 5.64 -24.69 -19.47
N ASN A 223 6.69 -24.68 -18.64
CA ASN A 223 8.07 -24.94 -19.07
C ASN A 223 8.37 -26.44 -19.32
N GLY A 224 7.37 -27.31 -19.27
CA GLY A 224 7.46 -28.76 -19.46
C GLY A 224 8.07 -29.52 -18.29
N LYS A 225 8.43 -28.84 -17.18
CA LYS A 225 9.03 -29.49 -16.00
C LYS A 225 7.95 -29.98 -15.04
N LYS A 226 8.24 -31.13 -14.43
CA LYS A 226 7.46 -31.76 -13.38
C LYS A 226 7.95 -31.30 -12.01
N TYR A 227 7.03 -30.87 -11.15
CA TYR A 227 7.32 -30.46 -9.77
C TYR A 227 6.50 -31.29 -8.81
N VAL A 228 7.15 -31.80 -7.77
CA VAL A 228 6.49 -32.55 -6.69
C VAL A 228 6.00 -31.56 -5.64
N LEU A 229 4.70 -31.53 -5.42
CA LEU A 229 4.08 -30.72 -4.38
C LEU A 229 4.09 -31.51 -3.08
N ARG A 230 4.47 -30.85 -1.99
CA ARG A 230 4.50 -31.47 -0.65
C ARG A 230 3.21 -31.23 0.14
N GLN A 231 2.30 -30.45 -0.42
CA GLN A 231 1.00 -30.11 0.14
C GLN A 231 0.01 -29.97 -1.02
N SER A 232 -1.25 -30.31 -0.78
CA SER A 232 -2.31 -30.22 -1.77
C SER A 232 -2.84 -28.78 -1.86
N VAL A 233 -1.97 -27.79 -2.08
CA VAL A 233 -2.39 -26.40 -2.25
C VAL A 233 -1.56 -25.74 -3.34
N LEU A 234 -2.21 -24.91 -4.15
CA LEU A 234 -1.59 -24.24 -5.29
C LEU A 234 -1.68 -22.73 -5.11
N PRO A 235 -0.58 -21.97 -5.18
CA PRO A 235 -0.64 -20.53 -4.95
C PRO A 235 -1.50 -19.82 -6.01
N ALA A 236 -2.40 -18.96 -5.53
CA ALA A 236 -3.35 -18.18 -6.32
C ALA A 236 -3.03 -16.68 -6.31
N ALA A 237 -2.35 -16.22 -5.25
CA ALA A 237 -2.02 -14.82 -5.06
C ALA A 237 -0.61 -14.65 -4.49
N ILE A 238 0.10 -13.64 -4.97
CA ILE A 238 1.43 -13.24 -4.51
C ILE A 238 1.37 -11.81 -3.98
N LYS A 239 2.03 -11.57 -2.84
CA LYS A 239 2.52 -10.25 -2.49
C LYS A 239 4.04 -10.24 -2.56
N ALA A 240 4.60 -9.12 -2.97
CA ALA A 240 6.05 -8.91 -2.92
C ALA A 240 6.38 -7.46 -2.58
N LYS A 241 7.61 -7.25 -2.11
CA LYS A 241 8.17 -5.94 -1.86
C LYS A 241 9.66 -5.96 -2.17
N THR A 242 10.15 -4.84 -2.66
CA THR A 242 11.58 -4.55 -2.79
C THR A 242 11.95 -3.40 -1.85
N ALA A 243 13.17 -2.86 -1.97
CA ALA A 243 13.48 -1.57 -1.34
C ALA A 243 12.72 -0.39 -1.99
N THR A 244 12.16 -0.61 -3.18
CA THR A 244 11.63 0.44 -4.05
C THR A 244 10.10 0.41 -4.14
N TYR A 245 9.48 -0.76 -4.34
CA TYR A 245 8.04 -0.89 -4.60
C TYR A 245 7.39 -2.03 -3.81
N LYS A 246 6.04 -2.03 -3.79
CA LYS A 246 5.21 -3.14 -3.31
C LYS A 246 4.27 -3.59 -4.43
N VAL A 247 4.06 -4.89 -4.56
CA VAL A 247 3.10 -5.46 -5.50
C VAL A 247 2.20 -6.48 -4.83
N VAL A 248 0.96 -6.55 -5.29
CA VAL A 248 0.05 -7.67 -5.09
C VAL A 248 -0.40 -8.14 -6.46
N TYR A 249 -0.38 -9.45 -6.68
CA TYR A 249 -0.84 -10.06 -7.91
C TYR A 249 -1.76 -11.23 -7.57
N PHE A 250 -3.01 -11.16 -8.03
CA PHE A 250 -3.94 -12.28 -8.00
C PHE A 250 -4.01 -12.88 -9.41
N ALA A 251 -3.72 -14.18 -9.52
CA ALA A 251 -3.86 -14.94 -10.78
C ALA A 251 -5.31 -15.39 -11.05
N PHE A 252 -6.25 -14.74 -10.36
CA PHE A 252 -7.68 -14.81 -10.51
C PHE A 252 -8.21 -13.37 -10.43
N GLY A 253 -9.42 -13.15 -10.94
CA GLY A 253 -10.11 -11.87 -10.84
C GLY A 253 -10.66 -11.63 -9.43
N PHE A 254 -10.34 -10.48 -8.85
CA PHE A 254 -10.89 -10.05 -7.56
C PHE A 254 -12.42 -9.95 -7.60
N GLU A 255 -12.99 -9.64 -8.76
CA GLU A 255 -14.43 -9.67 -9.01
C GLU A 255 -15.07 -11.05 -8.81
N GLY A 256 -14.27 -12.12 -8.93
CA GLY A 256 -14.72 -13.50 -8.78
C GLY A 256 -15.04 -13.86 -7.33
N ILE A 257 -14.45 -13.18 -6.35
CA ILE A 257 -14.68 -13.44 -4.91
C ILE A 257 -16.16 -13.24 -4.61
N ASP A 258 -16.87 -14.22 -4.05
CA ASP A 258 -18.34 -14.17 -4.01
C ASP A 258 -18.94 -13.14 -3.04
N SER A 259 -18.37 -13.04 -1.84
CA SER A 259 -18.95 -12.25 -0.76
C SER A 259 -18.48 -10.79 -0.85
N ASP A 260 -19.42 -9.83 -0.79
CA ASP A 260 -19.09 -8.41 -0.57
C ASP A 260 -18.24 -8.24 0.70
N ALA A 261 -18.50 -9.00 1.76
CA ALA A 261 -17.74 -8.89 3.01
C ALA A 261 -16.27 -9.31 2.81
N ASP A 262 -16.04 -10.39 2.05
CA ASP A 262 -14.69 -10.85 1.75
C ASP A 262 -13.97 -9.89 0.79
N ARG A 263 -14.66 -9.41 -0.26
CA ARG A 263 -14.12 -8.35 -1.15
C ARG A 263 -13.73 -7.11 -0.37
N ASN A 264 -14.60 -6.63 0.53
CA ASN A 264 -14.34 -5.46 1.35
C ASN A 264 -13.11 -5.67 2.25
N GLU A 265 -13.04 -6.79 2.95
CA GLU A 265 -11.90 -7.08 3.85
C GLU A 265 -10.61 -7.30 3.07
N ILE A 266 -10.65 -8.01 1.93
CA ILE A 266 -9.48 -8.25 1.08
C ILE A 266 -9.00 -6.95 0.45
N MET A 267 -9.87 -6.11 -0.10
CA MET A 267 -9.48 -4.80 -0.68
C MET A 267 -8.84 -3.92 0.39
N LYS A 268 -9.43 -3.84 1.58
CA LYS A 268 -8.86 -3.13 2.73
C LYS A 268 -7.46 -3.63 3.07
N ARG A 269 -7.24 -4.94 3.04
CA ARG A 269 -5.94 -5.55 3.34
C ARG A 269 -4.92 -5.36 2.22
N VAL A 270 -5.33 -5.45 0.96
CA VAL A 270 -4.50 -5.13 -0.21
C VAL A 270 -4.03 -3.68 -0.14
N ILE A 271 -4.95 -2.73 0.03
CA ILE A 271 -4.61 -1.30 0.18
C ILE A 271 -3.75 -1.10 1.43
N GLY A 272 -4.06 -1.73 2.55
CA GLY A 272 -3.24 -1.68 3.76
C GLY A 272 -1.81 -2.15 3.51
N TYR A 273 -1.61 -3.27 2.82
CA TYR A 273 -0.28 -3.77 2.48
C TYR A 273 0.49 -2.81 1.56
N LEU A 274 -0.17 -2.36 0.48
CA LEU A 274 0.41 -1.48 -0.54
C LEU A 274 0.67 -0.06 -0.02
N SER A 275 -0.07 0.37 0.99
CA SER A 275 0.10 1.68 1.60
C SER A 275 1.50 1.86 2.20
N ARG A 276 1.95 3.10 2.15
CA ARG A 276 3.16 3.58 2.81
C ARG A 276 2.76 4.32 4.08
N PRO A 277 3.69 4.49 5.05
CA PRO A 277 3.42 5.34 6.18
C PRO A 277 3.20 6.78 5.69
N ARG A 278 2.48 7.57 6.48
CA ARG A 278 2.27 9.01 6.24
C ARG A 278 2.71 9.79 7.47
N VAL A 279 3.20 11.00 7.25
CA VAL A 279 3.33 12.00 8.31
C VAL A 279 2.16 12.94 8.17
N LYS A 280 1.40 13.18 9.24
CA LYS A 280 0.27 14.12 9.23
C LYS A 280 0.46 15.21 10.26
N GLY A 281 0.15 16.43 9.84
CA GLY A 281 0.03 17.58 10.73
C GLY A 281 1.36 17.98 11.38
N THR A 282 2.48 17.90 10.64
CA THR A 282 3.71 18.54 11.14
C THR A 282 3.45 20.03 11.28
N ARG A 283 3.50 20.53 12.51
CA ARG A 283 3.19 21.93 12.81
C ARG A 283 4.05 22.46 13.93
N VAL A 284 4.26 23.76 13.89
CA VAL A 284 4.80 24.48 15.04
C VAL A 284 3.75 24.50 16.14
N LEU A 285 4.14 24.20 17.38
CA LEU A 285 3.26 24.25 18.54
C LEU A 285 2.63 25.65 18.74
N GLU A 286 1.33 25.68 19.02
CA GLU A 286 0.64 26.86 19.55
C GLU A 286 0.32 26.64 21.03
N VAL A 287 0.56 27.64 21.89
CA VAL A 287 0.12 27.60 23.30
C VAL A 287 -0.84 28.76 23.53
N ASN A 288 -2.06 28.45 23.99
CA ASN A 288 -3.15 29.40 24.27
C ASN A 288 -3.64 30.23 23.06
N GLY A 289 -3.70 29.64 21.86
CA GLY A 289 -4.19 30.31 20.65
C GLY A 289 -3.24 31.38 20.10
N ILE A 290 -2.00 31.41 20.58
CA ILE A 290 -0.91 32.20 20.02
C ILE A 290 -0.09 31.24 19.15
N GLN A 291 -0.13 31.48 17.83
CA GLN A 291 0.83 30.90 16.92
C GLN A 291 2.21 31.49 17.26
N TYR A 292 3.10 30.68 17.83
CA TYR A 292 4.48 31.11 17.98
C TYR A 292 5.14 31.09 16.60
N ASN A 293 4.91 32.13 15.80
CA ASN A 293 6.04 32.70 15.09
C ASN A 293 7.08 32.99 16.18
N LEU A 294 8.29 32.44 16.06
CA LEU A 294 9.32 32.61 17.08
C LEU A 294 9.73 34.07 17.16
N THR A 295 8.97 34.92 17.82
CA THR A 295 9.32 36.30 18.14
C THR A 295 9.40 36.40 19.66
N CYS A 296 10.59 36.64 20.20
CA CYS A 296 10.72 37.05 21.60
C CYS A 296 10.70 38.58 21.66
N ASP A 297 10.07 39.12 22.70
CA ASP A 297 10.39 40.48 23.15
C ASP A 297 11.41 40.32 24.27
N LYS A 298 12.63 40.83 24.07
CA LYS A 298 13.75 40.80 25.02
C LYS A 298 13.42 41.40 26.40
N SER A 299 12.29 42.10 26.55
CA SER A 299 11.86 42.68 27.83
C SER A 299 11.15 41.68 28.77
N LEU A 300 10.81 40.48 28.32
CA LEU A 300 10.10 39.47 29.13
C LEU A 300 11.04 38.42 29.74
N ASP A 301 11.03 38.33 31.08
CA ASP A 301 11.83 37.40 31.92
C ASP A 301 11.51 35.90 31.68
N LYS A 302 10.59 35.58 30.76
CA LYS A 302 10.13 34.24 30.37
C LYS A 302 10.71 33.72 29.04
N CYS A 303 11.59 34.45 28.36
CA CYS A 303 12.23 34.01 27.11
C CYS A 303 13.11 32.74 27.27
N SER A 304 13.48 32.34 28.48
CA SER A 304 14.32 31.15 28.74
C SER A 304 13.69 29.79 28.38
N ARG A 305 12.38 29.75 28.05
CA ARG A 305 11.68 28.53 27.60
C ARG A 305 11.41 28.48 26.08
N MET A 306 11.81 29.50 25.32
CA MET A 306 11.43 29.70 23.90
C MET A 306 12.61 29.81 22.91
N LEU A 307 13.80 29.32 23.28
CA LEU A 307 14.99 29.28 22.40
C LEU A 307 14.97 28.14 21.36
N TYR A 308 13.88 27.35 21.30
CA TYR A 308 13.79 26.14 20.50
C TYR A 308 12.38 26.06 19.87
N PRO A 309 12.20 26.14 18.54
CA PRO A 309 10.96 25.73 17.91
C PRO A 309 10.67 24.29 18.32
N TYR A 310 9.44 24.01 18.74
CA TYR A 310 8.93 22.67 18.98
C TYR A 310 8.03 22.32 17.80
N LEU A 311 8.44 21.36 16.98
CA LEU A 311 7.56 20.78 15.97
C LEU A 311 6.82 19.60 16.57
N TYR A 312 5.49 19.59 16.40
CA TYR A 312 4.67 18.40 16.59
C TYR A 312 4.57 17.74 15.24
N TYR A 313 4.78 16.44 15.21
CA TYR A 313 4.50 15.61 14.05
C TYR A 313 3.69 14.42 14.53
N THR A 314 2.97 13.78 13.61
CA THR A 314 2.32 12.49 13.88
C THR A 314 2.63 11.57 12.71
N CYS A 315 3.34 10.47 12.97
CA CYS A 315 3.44 9.39 11.99
C CYS A 315 2.18 8.53 12.06
N TYR A 316 1.57 8.27 10.93
CA TYR A 316 0.52 7.28 10.78
C TYR A 316 1.08 6.09 10.01
N ASN A 317 0.82 4.90 10.51
CA ASN A 317 0.93 3.72 9.69
C ASN A 317 -0.44 3.34 9.12
N ASP A 318 -0.54 3.42 7.81
CA ASP A 318 -1.74 2.99 7.08
C ASP A 318 -1.73 1.50 6.77
N GLN A 319 -0.61 0.83 7.03
CA GLN A 319 -0.57 -0.63 7.00
C GLN A 319 -1.35 -1.21 8.17
N LEU A 320 -2.22 -2.17 7.87
CA LEU A 320 -3.00 -2.89 8.89
C LEU A 320 -2.14 -3.70 9.86
N PHE A 321 -0.96 -4.14 9.43
CA PHE A 321 -0.10 -5.08 10.18
C PHE A 321 1.35 -4.59 10.34
N GLY A 322 1.65 -3.35 9.96
CA GLY A 322 2.98 -2.77 10.08
C GLY A 322 3.11 -1.85 11.29
N ASN A 323 4.34 -1.44 11.59
CA ASN A 323 4.67 -0.45 12.63
C ASN A 323 5.57 0.66 12.08
N ILE A 324 5.57 1.86 12.67
CA ILE A 324 6.59 2.87 12.38
C ILE A 324 7.88 2.49 13.11
N THR A 325 8.99 2.44 12.38
CA THR A 325 10.30 2.00 12.89
C THR A 325 11.34 3.10 12.93
N ASP A 326 11.19 4.15 12.12
CA ASP A 326 12.15 5.27 12.07
C ASP A 326 11.46 6.57 11.70
N VAL A 327 12.08 7.71 12.05
CA VAL A 327 11.65 9.06 11.70
C VAL A 327 12.89 9.91 11.46
N GLU A 328 12.83 10.76 10.45
CA GLU A 328 13.90 11.74 10.22
C GLU A 328 13.34 13.09 9.77
N PHE A 329 14.12 14.14 10.07
CA PHE A 329 13.83 15.49 9.61
C PHE A 329 15.07 16.15 9.00
N TYR A 330 14.83 17.10 8.11
CA TYR A 330 15.80 17.94 7.45
C TYR A 330 15.33 19.39 7.49
N VAL A 331 16.23 20.34 7.70
CA VAL A 331 15.95 21.78 7.73
C VAL A 331 16.76 22.46 6.65
N TYR A 332 16.08 23.18 5.78
CA TYR A 332 16.66 23.92 4.66
C TYR A 332 16.49 25.42 4.88
N ASP A 333 17.52 26.20 4.53
CA ASP A 333 17.41 27.65 4.45
C ASP A 333 16.69 28.11 3.18
N GLN A 334 16.48 29.42 3.03
CA GLN A 334 15.87 30.06 1.86
C GLN A 334 16.60 29.82 0.53
N ASN A 335 17.87 29.41 0.58
CA ASN A 335 18.69 29.08 -0.59
C ASN A 335 18.70 27.57 -0.87
N ASN A 336 17.85 26.79 -0.18
CA ASN A 336 17.76 25.34 -0.25
C ASN A 336 19.04 24.61 0.24
N ASN A 337 19.85 25.24 1.10
CA ASN A 337 20.97 24.57 1.75
C ASN A 337 20.48 23.80 2.98
N LEU A 338 20.91 22.54 3.12
CA LEU A 338 20.66 21.76 4.32
C LEU A 338 21.47 22.34 5.49
N VAL A 339 20.78 22.90 6.49
CA VAL A 339 21.40 23.51 7.68
C VAL A 339 21.31 22.62 8.92
N LYS A 340 20.35 21.68 8.97
CA LYS A 340 20.20 20.75 10.10
C LYS A 340 19.48 19.47 9.66
N GLN A 341 19.80 18.35 10.30
CA GLN A 341 19.07 17.09 10.16
C GLN A 341 19.12 16.29 11.46
N GLY A 342 18.21 15.32 11.63
CA GLY A 342 18.25 14.43 12.79
C GLY A 342 17.14 13.39 12.79
N LYS A 343 17.19 12.51 13.80
CA LYS A 343 16.20 11.45 14.04
C LYS A 343 15.42 11.73 15.32
N PRO A 344 14.14 12.11 15.23
CA PRO A 344 13.29 12.30 16.39
C PRO A 344 13.07 11.00 17.18
N SER A 345 12.63 11.13 18.44
CA SER A 345 12.25 9.97 19.24
C SER A 345 10.84 9.50 18.88
N LEU A 346 10.66 8.18 18.76
CA LEU A 346 9.35 7.56 18.61
C LEU A 346 8.73 7.29 19.99
N GLN A 347 7.44 7.57 20.13
CA GLN A 347 6.64 7.10 21.26
C GLN A 347 5.68 6.01 20.76
N TYR A 348 5.40 5.02 21.61
CA TYR A 348 4.45 3.95 21.32
C TYR A 348 3.12 4.25 22.02
N ASP A 349 2.00 4.09 21.32
CA ASP A 349 0.68 4.12 21.93
C ASP A 349 0.07 2.73 22.02
N ALA A 350 -0.05 2.28 23.26
CA ALA A 350 -0.63 0.98 23.57
C ALA A 350 -2.13 0.89 23.28
N ASN A 351 -2.87 2.00 23.22
CA ASN A 351 -4.34 1.97 23.09
C ASN A 351 -4.80 1.71 21.65
N SER A 352 -4.05 2.20 20.67
CA SER A 352 -4.35 2.00 19.25
C SER A 352 -3.54 0.86 18.62
N ASN A 353 -2.61 0.26 19.36
CA ASN A 353 -1.58 -0.67 18.86
C ASN A 353 -0.91 -0.16 17.58
N LYS A 354 -0.77 1.17 17.46
CA LYS A 354 -0.13 1.86 16.36
C LYS A 354 1.04 2.64 16.90
N TRP A 355 2.13 2.64 16.16
CA TRP A 355 3.23 3.57 16.42
C TRP A 355 2.85 4.91 15.81
N TRP A 356 2.41 5.82 16.66
CA TRP A 356 2.40 7.23 16.32
C TRP A 356 3.47 7.93 17.15
N GLY A 357 4.43 8.53 16.47
CA GLY A 357 5.38 9.41 17.14
C GLY A 357 4.76 10.78 17.28
N ILE A 358 4.34 11.17 18.50
CA ILE A 358 4.35 12.59 18.88
C ILE A 358 5.73 12.84 19.47
N GLY A 359 6.54 13.56 18.73
CA GLY A 359 7.83 14.02 19.22
C GLY A 359 7.93 15.52 19.13
N VAL A 360 8.80 16.06 19.97
CA VAL A 360 9.27 17.42 19.88
C VAL A 360 10.60 17.41 19.14
N ILE A 361 10.70 18.18 18.06
CA ILE A 361 11.99 18.45 17.43
C ILE A 361 12.50 19.78 17.95
N ILE A 362 13.66 19.78 18.61
CA ILE A 362 14.35 20.99 19.07
C ILE A 362 15.25 21.50 17.93
N ILE A 363 14.84 22.59 17.30
CA ILE A 363 15.66 23.30 16.32
C ILE A 363 16.42 24.41 17.05
N ASN A 364 17.74 24.49 16.89
CA ASN A 364 18.56 25.43 17.66
C ASN A 364 19.77 25.88 16.84
N GLY A 365 20.34 27.03 17.19
CA GLY A 365 21.52 27.56 16.53
C GLY A 365 21.28 28.02 15.08
N LEU A 366 20.04 28.32 14.72
CA LEU A 366 19.69 28.90 13.43
C LEU A 366 19.68 30.41 13.51
N ALA A 367 20.17 31.07 12.46
CA ALA A 367 20.10 32.53 12.32
C ALA A 367 18.67 32.99 11.99
N ASP A 368 18.41 34.28 12.14
CA ASP A 368 17.13 34.88 11.78
C ASP A 368 16.83 34.64 10.29
N GLY A 369 15.61 34.23 10.00
CA GLY A 369 15.16 34.02 8.62
C GLY A 369 14.18 32.85 8.44
N PRO A 370 13.72 32.65 7.20
CA PRO A 370 12.81 31.58 6.85
C PRO A 370 13.55 30.26 6.57
N TYR A 371 12.89 29.16 6.94
CA TYR A 371 13.36 27.79 6.79
C TYR A 371 12.21 26.87 6.37
N VAL A 372 12.57 25.78 5.69
CA VAL A 372 11.67 24.67 5.38
C VAL A 372 12.12 23.44 6.15
N VAL A 373 11.23 22.87 6.95
CA VAL A 373 11.48 21.60 7.62
C VAL A 373 10.74 20.50 6.88
N LYS A 374 11.47 19.47 6.46
CA LYS A 374 10.93 18.27 5.82
C LYS A 374 11.01 17.11 6.79
N LEU A 375 9.92 16.37 6.98
CA LEU A 375 9.85 15.23 7.89
C LEU A 375 9.27 14.00 7.17
N ARG A 376 9.81 12.82 7.46
CA ARG A 376 9.24 11.54 6.98
C ARG A 376 9.41 10.44 8.01
N CYS A 377 8.57 9.41 7.92
CA CYS A 377 8.64 8.22 8.78
C CYS A 377 8.83 6.96 7.95
N LYS A 378 9.39 5.92 8.57
CA LYS A 378 9.66 4.62 7.97
C LYS A 378 8.76 3.56 8.59
N ASP A 379 8.14 2.71 7.78
CA ASP A 379 7.40 1.55 8.26
C ASP A 379 8.32 0.36 8.56
N SER A 380 7.75 -0.70 9.12
CA SER A 380 8.42 -1.97 9.41
C SER A 380 8.75 -2.74 8.15
N ASP A 381 8.14 -2.37 7.02
CA ASP A 381 8.46 -2.96 5.73
C ASP A 381 9.69 -2.35 5.08
N GLY A 382 10.15 -1.21 5.58
CA GLY A 382 11.34 -0.52 5.10
C GLY A 382 11.06 0.73 4.27
N PHE A 383 9.80 1.09 4.06
CA PHE A 383 9.39 2.17 3.17
C PHE A 383 9.27 3.49 3.91
N TRP A 384 9.80 4.53 3.29
CA TRP A 384 9.66 5.89 3.75
C TRP A 384 8.38 6.54 3.23
N SER A 385 7.74 7.34 4.07
CA SER A 385 6.68 8.24 3.65
C SER A 385 7.22 9.29 2.68
N LYS A 386 6.32 9.93 1.92
CA LYS A 386 6.61 11.24 1.32
C LYS A 386 7.00 12.22 2.45
N PHE A 387 7.78 13.23 2.09
CA PHE A 387 8.09 14.31 3.01
C PHE A 387 6.81 15.12 3.28
N ASP A 388 6.53 15.36 4.56
CA ASP A 388 5.67 16.44 5.01
C ASP A 388 6.54 17.68 5.21
N GLU A 389 6.10 18.83 4.71
CA GLU A 389 6.87 20.06 4.71
C GLU A 389 6.17 21.13 5.54
N VAL A 390 6.92 21.75 6.44
CA VAL A 390 6.44 22.88 7.25
C VAL A 390 7.39 24.06 7.12
N ASN A 391 6.81 25.22 6.85
CA ASN A 391 7.55 26.49 6.83
C ASN A 391 7.71 27.04 8.24
N LEU A 392 8.89 27.56 8.52
CA LEU A 392 9.34 28.04 9.83
C LEU A 392 10.03 29.39 9.63
N THR A 393 9.75 30.37 10.48
CA THR A 393 10.56 31.60 10.55
C THR A 393 11.18 31.70 11.93
N ILE A 394 12.50 31.87 11.96
CA ILE A 394 13.28 32.13 13.18
C ILE A 394 13.48 33.64 13.31
N ASP A 395 13.16 34.21 14.47
CA ASP A 395 13.50 35.57 14.84
C ASP A 395 14.10 35.57 16.27
N ASN A 396 15.41 35.78 16.36
CA ASN A 396 16.17 35.83 17.60
C ASN A 396 16.23 37.25 18.20
N THR A 397 15.46 38.22 17.67
CA THR A 397 15.50 39.62 18.14
C THR A 397 14.78 39.86 19.45
#